data_AF-A0A926D5T7-F1
#
_entry.id   AF-A0A926D5T7-F1
#
_cell.length_a   1.000
_cell.length_b   1.000
_cell.length_c   1.000
_cell.angle_alpha   90.00
_cell.angle_beta   90.00
_cell.angle_gamma   90.00
#
_symmetry.space_group_name_H-M   'P 1'
#
loop_
_entity.id
_entity.type
_entity.pdbx_description
1 polymer ?
#
loop_
_entity_poly.entity_id
_entity_poly.type
_entity_poly.pdbx_seq_one_letter_code
_entity_poly.pdbx_strand_id
1 'polypeptide(L)'
;MKKERVYRRLSWDGWYALARDYYEEHGDLLVPSNYKTKKGYRLGRWIERQRAMYNGILGAPICGERQAALERIGMVWRLEERLKWHVWMDMVKAYHERYHNLAVPTDYVTKDGHRLGYWIKEQRKKRKAGRMPEGQIQDLDQYGMIWSCYEKNSWFDWYELAQKYHREHGDLLVPSEYTAAGGERLGLWIAVQRERYLGKRKRKPLTLEQIEALERMDMVWTASGLREEKWNRMYHWVEEYALQNGKLPLWPEIKAPDGRSMNGWISTQRTSLSRGKISAERENKLMKLGIYAFGKKPAS
;
A
#
# COMPACT_ATOMS: atom_id res chain seq x y z
N MET A 1 42.85 3.79 25.44
CA MET A 1 42.81 4.97 24.54
C MET A 1 41.44 5.10 23.89
N LYS A 2 40.61 6.06 24.30
CA LYS A 2 39.35 6.37 23.62
C LYS A 2 39.69 7.17 22.36
N LYS A 3 39.36 6.64 21.17
CA LYS A 3 39.50 7.40 19.90
C LYS A 3 38.54 8.57 19.94
N GLU A 4 39.06 9.75 20.24
CA GLU A 4 38.33 11.01 20.15
C GLU A 4 37.98 11.25 18.69
N ARG A 5 36.71 11.03 18.33
CA ARG A 5 36.19 11.38 17.00
C ARG A 5 36.09 12.90 16.94
N VAL A 6 37.19 13.55 16.54
CA VAL A 6 37.18 14.96 16.15
C VAL A 6 36.29 15.09 14.92
N TYR A 7 35.02 15.43 15.11
CA TYR A 7 34.14 15.83 14.01
C TYR A 7 34.59 17.21 13.54
N ARG A 8 35.58 17.27 12.65
CA ARG A 8 35.87 18.49 11.88
C ARG A 8 34.66 18.77 10.99
N ARG A 9 33.71 19.57 11.49
CA ARG A 9 32.67 20.16 10.67
C ARG A 9 33.34 21.21 9.81
N LEU A 10 33.33 21.02 8.49
CA LEU A 10 33.78 22.04 7.56
C LEU A 10 32.81 23.23 7.60
N SER A 11 33.36 24.43 7.42
CA SER A 11 32.59 25.64 7.12
C SER A 11 31.87 25.49 5.77
N TRP A 12 30.94 26.40 5.47
CA TRP A 12 30.31 26.41 4.16
C TRP A 12 31.33 26.52 3.03
N ASP A 13 32.35 27.39 3.16
CA ASP A 13 33.42 27.55 2.16
C ASP A 13 34.22 26.26 1.97
N GLY A 14 34.49 25.54 3.08
CA GLY A 14 35.17 24.25 3.01
C GLY A 14 34.36 23.19 2.27
N TRP A 15 33.03 23.18 2.43
CA TRP A 15 32.17 22.30 1.65
C TRP A 15 32.01 22.74 0.20
N TYR A 16 31.95 24.04 -0.05
CA TYR A 16 31.88 24.62 -1.38
C TYR A 16 33.13 24.28 -2.20
N ALA A 17 34.32 24.39 -1.60
CA ALA A 17 35.57 23.97 -2.22
C ALA A 17 35.52 22.49 -2.64
N LEU A 18 35.06 21.60 -1.75
CA LEU A 18 34.91 20.17 -2.11
C LEU A 18 33.89 19.93 -3.24
N ALA A 19 32.82 20.73 -3.32
CA ALA A 19 31.85 20.66 -4.40
C ALA A 19 32.45 21.15 -5.72
N ARG A 20 33.23 22.22 -5.68
CA ARG A 20 33.97 22.73 -6.85
C ARG A 20 34.99 21.71 -7.35
N ASP A 21 35.78 21.12 -6.46
CA ASP A 21 36.74 20.07 -6.82
C ASP A 21 36.05 18.88 -7.50
N TYR A 22 34.87 18.48 -7.01
CA TYR A 22 34.07 17.43 -7.65
C TYR A 22 33.61 17.84 -9.06
N TYR A 23 33.13 19.08 -9.21
CA TYR A 23 32.70 19.63 -10.49
C TYR A 23 33.84 19.70 -11.50
N GLU A 24 35.04 20.12 -11.09
CA GLU A 24 36.23 20.13 -11.94
C GLU A 24 36.62 18.72 -12.42
N GLU A 25 36.42 17.69 -11.60
CA GLU A 25 36.74 16.30 -11.94
C GLU A 25 35.66 15.63 -12.81
N HIS A 26 34.37 15.92 -12.58
CA HIS A 26 33.25 15.18 -13.20
C HIS A 26 32.44 16.00 -14.22
N GLY A 27 32.60 17.33 -14.23
CA GLY A 27 31.86 18.25 -15.11
C GLY A 27 30.43 18.55 -14.66
N ASP A 28 29.97 17.97 -13.54
CA ASP A 28 28.63 18.18 -12.99
C ASP A 28 28.62 18.14 -11.45
N LEU A 29 27.49 18.51 -10.84
CA LEU A 29 27.23 18.37 -9.41
C LEU A 29 26.23 17.25 -9.09
N LEU A 30 26.16 16.20 -9.91
CA LEU A 30 25.34 15.01 -9.69
C LEU A 30 25.99 14.04 -8.70
N VAL A 31 26.53 14.58 -7.60
CA VAL A 31 27.22 13.82 -6.55
C VAL A 31 26.30 12.73 -5.99
N PRO A 32 26.69 11.44 -6.09
CA PRO A 32 25.92 10.33 -5.50
C PRO A 32 25.74 10.53 -3.99
N SER A 33 24.56 10.19 -3.46
CA SER A 33 24.23 10.46 -2.04
C SER A 33 25.18 9.80 -1.02
N ASN A 34 25.79 8.68 -1.40
CA ASN A 34 26.76 7.91 -0.61
C ASN A 34 28.22 8.32 -0.86
N TYR A 35 28.48 9.22 -1.82
CA TYR A 35 29.83 9.63 -2.20
C TYR A 35 30.58 10.25 -1.02
N LYS A 36 31.84 9.84 -0.89
CA LYS A 36 32.80 10.36 0.08
C LYS A 36 34.05 10.82 -0.65
N THR A 37 34.56 11.99 -0.27
CA THR A 37 35.86 12.45 -0.78
C THR A 37 36.98 11.55 -0.27
N LYS A 38 38.18 11.65 -0.87
CA LYS A 38 39.39 10.94 -0.42
C LYS A 38 39.69 11.14 1.07
N LYS A 39 39.28 12.29 1.64
CA LYS A 39 39.43 12.63 3.06
C LYS A 39 38.26 12.15 3.95
N GLY A 40 37.34 11.37 3.40
CA GLY A 40 36.20 10.78 4.12
C GLY A 40 34.99 11.71 4.33
N TYR A 41 35.02 12.93 3.76
CA TYR A 41 33.88 13.86 3.87
C TYR A 41 32.71 13.38 3.01
N ARG A 42 31.51 13.32 3.61
CA ARG A 42 30.27 12.87 2.94
C ARG A 42 29.68 13.96 2.06
N LEU A 43 30.38 14.33 1.00
CA LEU A 43 29.98 15.40 0.08
C LEU A 43 28.59 15.16 -0.52
N GLY A 44 28.27 13.91 -0.90
CA GLY A 44 26.94 13.56 -1.42
C GLY A 44 25.81 13.90 -0.45
N ARG A 45 25.98 13.60 0.85
CA ARG A 45 25.00 13.95 1.88
C ARG A 45 24.89 15.46 2.08
N TRP A 46 25.99 16.19 1.95
CA TRP A 46 25.98 17.65 2.06
C TRP A 46 25.24 18.30 0.90
N ILE A 47 25.49 17.86 -0.35
CA ILE A 47 24.78 18.31 -1.55
C ILE A 47 23.27 18.02 -1.43
N GLU A 48 22.89 16.81 -1.03
CA GLU A 48 21.48 16.46 -0.80
C GLU A 48 20.81 17.34 0.25
N ARG A 49 21.56 17.77 1.28
CA ARG A 49 21.05 18.71 2.28
C ARG A 49 20.80 20.10 1.65
N GLN A 50 21.67 20.57 0.77
CA GLN A 50 21.44 21.84 0.04
C GLN A 50 20.18 21.76 -0.82
N ARG A 51 20.01 20.65 -1.54
CA ARG A 51 18.80 20.41 -2.35
C ARG A 51 17.53 20.33 -1.48
N ALA A 52 17.60 19.72 -0.30
CA ALA A 52 16.47 19.65 0.62
C ALA A 52 16.09 21.02 1.21
N MET A 53 17.07 21.90 1.47
CA MET A 53 16.81 23.29 1.88
C MET A 53 16.17 24.09 0.73
N TYR A 54 16.67 23.95 -0.50
CA TYR A 54 16.10 24.62 -1.67
C TYR A 54 14.65 24.20 -1.96
N ASN A 55 14.36 22.90 -1.90
CA ASN A 55 13.01 22.38 -2.17
C ASN A 55 12.03 22.55 -0.98
N GLY A 56 12.40 23.30 0.05
CA GLY A 56 11.54 23.56 1.22
C GLY A 56 11.26 22.33 2.10
N ILE A 57 12.04 21.25 1.95
CA ILE A 57 11.92 20.04 2.78
C ILE A 57 12.51 20.28 4.18
N LEU A 58 13.58 21.09 4.25
CA LEU A 58 14.17 21.53 5.50
C LEU A 58 13.69 22.96 5.82
N GLY A 59 13.31 23.21 7.07
CA GLY A 59 12.72 24.48 7.51
C GLY A 59 13.65 25.70 7.51
N ALA A 60 14.88 25.56 7.02
CA ALA A 60 15.80 26.67 6.80
C ALA A 60 16.13 26.73 5.30
N PRO A 61 15.59 27.70 4.54
CA PRO A 61 15.89 27.84 3.12
C PRO A 61 17.36 28.22 2.94
N ILE A 62 17.93 27.82 1.80
CA ILE A 62 19.26 28.27 1.41
C ILE A 62 19.20 29.77 1.12
N CYS A 63 20.17 30.55 1.61
CA CYS A 63 20.24 31.98 1.28
C CYS A 63 20.69 32.19 -0.17
N GLY A 64 20.29 33.31 -0.76
CA GLY A 64 20.51 33.60 -2.19
C GLY A 64 21.98 33.55 -2.62
N GLU A 65 22.91 34.01 -1.79
CA GLU A 65 24.34 33.96 -2.09
C GLU A 65 24.86 32.52 -2.23
N ARG A 66 24.44 31.62 -1.33
CA ARG A 66 24.85 30.21 -1.34
C ARG A 66 24.21 29.46 -2.50
N GLN A 67 22.97 29.81 -2.83
CA GLN A 67 22.29 29.28 -4.01
C GLN A 67 23.06 29.68 -5.27
N ALA A 68 23.30 30.97 -5.48
CA ALA A 68 24.00 31.49 -6.65
C ALA A 68 25.43 30.92 -6.77
N ALA A 69 26.13 30.73 -5.65
CA ALA A 69 27.46 30.13 -5.67
C ALA A 69 27.45 28.67 -6.15
N LEU A 70 26.45 27.88 -5.75
CA LEU A 70 26.28 26.49 -6.19
C LEU A 70 25.81 26.43 -7.65
N GLU A 71 24.95 27.36 -8.09
CA GLU A 71 24.53 27.46 -9.49
C GLU A 71 25.71 27.74 -10.43
N ARG A 72 26.67 28.58 -10.01
CA ARG A 72 27.91 28.84 -10.78
C ARG A 72 28.75 27.60 -11.06
N ILE A 73 28.63 26.56 -10.24
CA ILE A 73 29.35 25.28 -10.41
C ILE A 73 28.40 24.16 -10.87
N GLY A 74 27.30 24.50 -11.54
CA GLY A 74 26.43 23.52 -12.21
C GLY A 74 25.46 22.78 -11.29
N MET A 75 25.04 23.39 -10.17
CA MET A 75 24.08 22.76 -9.25
C MET A 75 22.71 22.54 -9.91
N VAL A 76 22.32 21.27 -9.95
CA VAL A 76 20.95 20.87 -10.31
C VAL A 76 20.13 20.60 -9.05
N TRP A 77 19.07 21.38 -8.86
CA TRP A 77 18.27 21.38 -7.64
C TRP A 77 17.19 20.30 -7.63
N ARG A 78 16.40 20.21 -8.72
CA ARG A 78 15.24 19.32 -8.83
C ARG A 78 15.65 17.95 -9.32
N LEU A 79 15.08 16.89 -8.73
CA LEU A 79 15.43 15.51 -9.09
C LEU A 79 15.18 15.20 -10.57
N GLU A 80 14.09 15.70 -11.14
CA GLU A 80 13.70 15.46 -12.54
C GLU A 80 14.69 16.03 -13.56
N GLU A 81 15.42 17.08 -13.19
CA GLU A 81 16.42 17.74 -14.03
C GLU A 81 17.81 17.08 -13.90
N ARG A 82 18.02 16.22 -12.90
CA ARG A 82 19.34 15.62 -12.61
C ARG A 82 19.76 14.60 -13.65
N LEU A 83 18.83 13.97 -14.34
CA LEU A 83 19.11 12.94 -15.34
C LEU A 83 18.23 13.17 -16.56
N LYS A 84 18.76 12.79 -17.72
CA LYS A 84 18.00 12.80 -18.98
C LYS A 84 16.87 11.76 -18.91
N TRP A 85 15.80 12.00 -19.66
CA TRP A 85 14.61 11.14 -19.70
C TRP A 85 14.94 9.66 -19.92
N HIS A 86 15.79 9.34 -20.90
CA HIS A 86 16.15 7.95 -21.23
C HIS A 86 16.81 7.22 -20.05
N VAL A 87 17.60 7.90 -19.22
CA VAL A 87 18.25 7.30 -18.04
C VAL A 87 17.21 6.89 -17.00
N TRP A 88 16.17 7.71 -16.81
CA TRP A 88 15.02 7.33 -15.98
C TRP A 88 14.25 6.16 -16.59
N MET A 89 14.08 6.15 -17.91
CA MET A 89 13.41 5.05 -18.62
C MET A 89 14.15 3.72 -18.48
N ASP A 90 15.48 3.72 -18.45
CA ASP A 90 16.25 2.49 -18.22
C ASP A 90 16.04 1.96 -16.79
N MET A 91 15.87 2.84 -15.80
CA MET A 91 15.49 2.43 -14.43
C MET A 91 14.05 1.93 -14.36
N VAL A 92 13.14 2.51 -15.15
CA VAL A 92 11.75 2.04 -15.30
C VAL A 92 11.72 0.64 -15.89
N LYS A 93 12.48 0.38 -16.97
CA LYS A 93 12.63 -0.94 -17.58
C LYS A 93 13.16 -1.96 -16.58
N ALA A 94 14.26 -1.65 -15.89
CA ALA A 94 14.84 -2.54 -14.88
C ALA A 94 13.88 -2.83 -13.71
N TYR A 95 13.05 -1.86 -13.31
CA TYR A 95 12.01 -2.09 -12.31
C TYR A 95 10.90 -3.00 -12.87
N HIS A 96 10.44 -2.74 -14.08
CA HIS A 96 9.39 -3.51 -14.75
C HIS A 96 9.83 -4.95 -15.02
N GLU A 97 11.06 -5.21 -15.46
CA GLU A 97 11.60 -6.56 -15.64
C GLU A 97 11.59 -7.38 -14.35
N ARG A 98 11.74 -6.71 -13.20
CA ARG A 98 11.80 -7.37 -11.89
C ARG A 98 10.44 -7.60 -11.25
N TYR A 99 9.51 -6.65 -11.40
CA TYR A 99 8.24 -6.64 -10.68
C TYR A 99 7.02 -6.77 -11.60
N HIS A 100 7.21 -6.70 -12.91
CA HIS A 100 6.18 -6.75 -13.96
C HIS A 100 5.06 -5.72 -13.75
N ASN A 101 5.41 -4.56 -13.18
CA ASN A 101 4.52 -3.42 -12.96
C ASN A 101 5.33 -2.13 -12.75
N LEU A 102 4.66 -0.98 -12.78
CA LEU A 102 5.25 0.32 -12.40
C LEU A 102 4.62 0.93 -11.14
N ALA A 103 4.20 0.07 -10.21
CA ALA A 103 3.69 0.45 -8.89
C ALA A 103 4.84 0.74 -7.91
N VAL A 104 5.73 1.67 -8.27
CA VAL A 104 6.94 1.98 -7.49
C VAL A 104 6.59 2.67 -6.16
N PRO A 105 7.01 2.14 -4.99
CA PRO A 105 6.88 2.82 -3.70
C PRO A 105 7.58 4.19 -3.73
N THR A 106 7.03 5.21 -3.07
CA THR A 106 7.57 6.60 -3.14
C THR A 106 9.00 6.73 -2.59
N ASP A 107 9.36 5.88 -1.64
CA ASP A 107 10.66 5.79 -0.98
C ASP A 107 11.62 4.82 -1.68
N TYR A 108 11.21 4.17 -2.78
CA TYR A 108 12.08 3.27 -3.53
C TYR A 108 13.28 4.00 -4.13
N VAL A 109 14.46 3.43 -3.88
CA VAL A 109 15.75 3.90 -4.37
C VAL A 109 16.43 2.78 -5.15
N THR A 110 16.96 3.08 -6.33
CA THR A 110 17.74 2.12 -7.12
C THR A 110 19.06 1.77 -6.42
N LYS A 111 19.74 0.72 -6.90
CA LYS A 111 21.06 0.32 -6.37
C LYS A 111 22.08 1.46 -6.44
N ASP A 112 21.99 2.29 -7.47
CA ASP A 112 22.87 3.45 -7.70
C ASP A 112 22.45 4.70 -6.91
N GLY A 113 21.42 4.61 -6.07
CA GLY A 113 21.00 5.68 -5.18
C GLY A 113 19.98 6.65 -5.78
N HIS A 114 19.38 6.35 -6.94
CA HIS A 114 18.38 7.21 -7.57
C HIS A 114 16.98 6.96 -7.02
N ARG A 115 16.27 8.03 -6.66
CA ARG A 115 14.92 7.96 -6.06
C ARG A 115 13.84 7.79 -7.13
N LEU A 116 13.83 6.64 -7.81
CA LEU A 116 12.86 6.32 -8.85
C LEU A 116 11.41 6.45 -8.35
N GLY A 117 11.13 6.05 -7.12
CA GLY A 117 9.80 6.19 -6.50
C GLY A 117 9.30 7.64 -6.44
N TYR A 118 10.19 8.56 -6.05
CA TYR A 118 9.87 9.99 -6.02
C TYR A 118 9.72 10.55 -7.44
N TRP A 119 10.58 10.13 -8.37
CA TRP A 119 10.50 10.58 -9.77
C TRP A 119 9.15 10.20 -10.41
N ILE A 120 8.69 8.96 -10.24
CA ILE A 120 7.37 8.49 -10.68
C ILE A 120 6.24 9.33 -10.06
N LYS A 121 6.35 9.69 -8.78
CA LYS A 121 5.37 10.56 -8.10
C LYS A 121 5.31 11.96 -8.74
N GLU A 122 6.44 12.55 -9.10
CA GLU A 122 6.45 13.84 -9.78
C GLU A 122 5.89 13.76 -11.20
N GLN A 123 6.14 12.67 -11.94
CA GLN A 123 5.52 12.46 -13.25
C GLN A 123 3.98 12.41 -13.16
N ARG A 124 3.43 11.76 -12.13
CA ARG A 124 1.97 11.79 -11.86
C ARG A 124 1.44 13.20 -11.65
N LYS A 125 2.16 14.05 -10.90
CA LYS A 125 1.78 15.45 -10.70
C LYS A 125 1.86 16.25 -12.01
N LYS A 126 2.90 16.03 -12.81
CA LYS A 126 3.12 16.71 -14.10
C LYS A 126 2.02 16.40 -15.10
N ARG A 127 1.60 15.13 -15.21
CA ARG A 127 0.43 14.72 -16.02
C ARG A 127 -0.85 15.36 -15.49
N LYS A 128 -1.11 15.29 -14.18
CA LYS A 128 -2.30 15.90 -13.57
C LYS A 128 -2.39 17.41 -13.82
N ALA A 129 -1.24 18.09 -13.89
CA ALA A 129 -1.17 19.51 -14.21
C ALA A 129 -1.29 19.82 -15.71
N GLY A 130 -1.44 18.81 -16.59
CA GLY A 130 -1.50 18.98 -18.04
C GLY A 130 -0.18 19.43 -18.69
N ARG A 131 0.95 19.27 -18.00
CA ARG A 131 2.28 19.76 -18.45
C ARG A 131 3.16 18.65 -19.03
N MET A 132 2.63 17.45 -19.21
CA MET A 132 3.40 16.29 -19.66
C MET A 132 3.22 16.09 -21.17
N PRO A 133 4.30 16.00 -21.95
CA PRO A 133 4.22 15.66 -23.37
C PRO A 133 3.63 14.26 -23.58
N GLU A 134 2.84 14.09 -24.64
CA GLU A 134 2.17 12.82 -24.95
C GLU A 134 3.15 11.65 -25.13
N GLY A 135 4.29 11.87 -25.79
CA GLY A 135 5.32 10.83 -25.94
C GLY A 135 5.88 10.32 -24.61
N GLN A 136 5.99 11.19 -23.60
CA GLN A 136 6.43 10.78 -22.25
C GLN A 136 5.37 9.97 -21.51
N ILE A 137 4.09 10.20 -21.84
CA ILE A 137 2.98 9.42 -21.30
C ILE A 137 3.03 8.00 -21.90
N GLN A 138 3.10 7.91 -23.23
CA GLN A 138 3.20 6.64 -23.96
C GLN A 138 4.42 5.81 -23.53
N ASP A 139 5.58 6.46 -23.36
CA ASP A 139 6.81 5.83 -22.90
C ASP A 139 6.66 5.13 -21.54
N LEU A 140 5.87 5.70 -20.65
CA LEU A 140 5.61 5.14 -19.33
C LEU A 140 4.47 4.11 -19.36
N ASP A 141 3.45 4.34 -20.19
CA ASP A 141 2.30 3.45 -20.35
C ASP A 141 2.68 2.06 -20.84
N GLN A 142 3.63 1.96 -21.79
CA GLN A 142 4.15 0.66 -22.26
C GLN A 142 4.76 -0.21 -21.16
N TYR A 143 5.12 0.37 -20.00
CA TYR A 143 5.65 -0.35 -18.83
C TYR A 143 4.62 -0.46 -17.68
N GLY A 144 3.34 -0.24 -17.96
CA GLY A 144 2.27 -0.36 -16.97
C GLY A 144 2.24 0.79 -15.97
N MET A 145 2.52 2.03 -16.44
CA MET A 145 2.41 3.22 -15.62
C MET A 145 1.00 3.44 -15.10
N ILE A 146 0.93 3.72 -13.81
CA ILE A 146 -0.33 4.03 -13.15
C ILE A 146 -0.28 5.50 -12.76
N TRP A 147 -1.03 6.31 -13.47
CA TRP A 147 -1.03 7.77 -13.32
C TRP A 147 -1.79 8.27 -12.09
N SER A 148 -2.79 7.53 -11.66
CA SER A 148 -3.55 7.84 -10.45
C SER A 148 -3.86 6.54 -9.72
N CYS A 149 -3.64 6.53 -8.40
CA CYS A 149 -4.12 5.44 -7.54
C CYS A 149 -5.65 5.34 -7.52
N TYR A 150 -6.35 6.33 -8.08
CA TYR A 150 -7.80 6.35 -8.32
C TYR A 150 -8.20 6.02 -9.77
N GLU A 151 -7.28 6.09 -10.74
CA GLU A 151 -7.49 5.65 -12.15
C GLU A 151 -6.89 4.27 -12.41
N LYS A 152 -6.19 3.68 -11.43
CA LYS A 152 -5.49 2.39 -11.54
C LYS A 152 -6.41 1.24 -11.96
N ASN A 153 -7.70 1.42 -11.75
CA ASN A 153 -8.79 0.57 -12.18
C ASN A 153 -10.02 1.48 -12.22
N SER A 154 -10.66 1.60 -13.38
CA SER A 154 -12.02 2.12 -13.48
C SER A 154 -12.94 1.36 -12.51
N TRP A 155 -14.12 1.90 -12.22
CA TRP A 155 -15.08 1.15 -11.41
C TRP A 155 -15.34 -0.25 -12.00
N PHE A 156 -15.29 -0.38 -13.33
CA PHE A 156 -15.45 -1.64 -14.05
C PHE A 156 -14.29 -2.62 -13.84
N ASP A 157 -13.04 -2.17 -13.84
CA ASP A 157 -11.89 -3.06 -13.62
C ASP A 157 -11.89 -3.62 -12.20
N TRP A 158 -12.28 -2.80 -11.21
CA TRP A 158 -12.49 -3.29 -9.85
C TRP A 158 -13.69 -4.22 -9.73
N TYR A 159 -14.75 -3.94 -10.47
CA TYR A 159 -15.93 -4.78 -10.54
C TYR A 159 -15.61 -6.15 -11.15
N GLU A 160 -14.73 -6.21 -12.17
CA GLU A 160 -14.24 -7.47 -12.73
C GLU A 160 -13.41 -8.27 -11.72
N LEU A 161 -12.54 -7.60 -10.95
CA LEU A 161 -11.82 -8.25 -9.85
C LEU A 161 -12.77 -8.77 -8.75
N ALA A 162 -13.82 -8.01 -8.44
CA ALA A 162 -14.86 -8.44 -7.50
C ALA A 162 -15.62 -9.67 -8.04
N GLN A 163 -15.98 -9.68 -9.32
CA GLN A 163 -16.59 -10.85 -9.97
C GLN A 163 -15.68 -12.07 -9.95
N LYS A 164 -14.36 -11.89 -10.19
CA LYS A 164 -13.40 -12.99 -10.11
C LYS A 164 -13.35 -13.56 -8.69
N TYR A 165 -13.23 -12.70 -7.68
CA TYR A 165 -13.28 -13.13 -6.28
C TYR A 165 -14.59 -13.85 -5.96
N HIS A 166 -15.73 -13.32 -6.41
CA HIS A 166 -17.04 -13.93 -6.19
C HIS A 166 -17.14 -15.32 -6.85
N ARG A 167 -16.58 -15.52 -8.06
CA ARG A 167 -16.52 -16.85 -8.70
C ARG A 167 -15.65 -17.84 -7.92
N GLU A 168 -14.56 -17.38 -7.33
CA GLU A 168 -13.61 -18.23 -6.59
C GLU A 168 -14.09 -18.58 -5.17
N HIS A 169 -14.77 -17.64 -4.50
CA HIS A 169 -15.15 -17.76 -3.08
C HIS A 169 -16.66 -17.89 -2.84
N GLY A 170 -17.49 -17.59 -3.83
CA GLY A 170 -18.95 -17.61 -3.72
C GLY A 170 -19.57 -16.43 -2.97
N ASP A 171 -18.77 -15.42 -2.58
CA ASP A 171 -19.26 -14.25 -1.84
C ASP A 171 -18.38 -13.01 -2.05
N LEU A 172 -18.87 -11.84 -1.63
CA LEU A 172 -18.13 -10.57 -1.58
C LEU A 172 -17.68 -10.18 -0.17
N LEU A 173 -17.44 -11.16 0.71
CA LEU A 173 -16.99 -10.93 2.08
C LEU A 173 -15.46 -10.83 2.15
N VAL A 174 -14.91 -10.06 1.20
CA VAL A 174 -13.48 -9.83 1.01
C VAL A 174 -12.84 -9.26 2.29
N PRO A 175 -11.79 -9.90 2.84
CA PRO A 175 -11.02 -9.37 3.96
C PRO A 175 -10.40 -8.01 3.62
N SER A 176 -10.32 -7.07 4.57
CA SER A 176 -9.79 -5.72 4.30
C SER A 176 -8.34 -5.68 3.82
N GLU A 177 -7.53 -6.67 4.22
CA GLU A 177 -6.13 -6.81 3.81
C GLU A 177 -5.95 -7.63 2.53
N TYR A 178 -7.04 -8.19 1.98
CA TYR A 178 -6.95 -8.98 0.76
C TYR A 178 -6.44 -8.13 -0.41
N THR A 179 -5.45 -8.70 -1.09
CA THR A 179 -4.78 -8.13 -2.24
C THR A 179 -4.81 -9.16 -3.36
N ALA A 180 -5.36 -8.80 -4.51
CA ALA A 180 -5.41 -9.65 -5.69
C ALA A 180 -4.01 -9.90 -6.27
N ALA A 181 -3.89 -10.86 -7.18
CA ALA A 181 -2.61 -11.30 -7.74
C ALA A 181 -1.77 -10.17 -8.39
N GLY A 182 -2.42 -9.13 -8.93
CA GLY A 182 -1.75 -7.95 -9.51
C GLY A 182 -1.37 -6.86 -8.49
N GLY A 183 -1.55 -7.12 -7.19
CA GLY A 183 -1.28 -6.15 -6.13
C GLY A 183 -2.45 -5.21 -5.84
N GLU A 184 -3.63 -5.44 -6.39
CA GLU A 184 -4.82 -4.63 -6.18
C GLU A 184 -5.46 -4.93 -4.83
N ARG A 185 -5.59 -3.92 -3.96
CA ARG A 185 -6.20 -4.05 -2.63
C ARG A 185 -7.73 -4.12 -2.71
N LEU A 186 -8.26 -5.19 -3.31
CA LEU A 186 -9.69 -5.41 -3.50
C LEU A 186 -10.46 -5.35 -2.17
N GLY A 187 -9.86 -5.84 -1.07
CA GLY A 187 -10.44 -5.74 0.27
C GLY A 187 -10.75 -4.31 0.71
N LEU A 188 -9.81 -3.40 0.45
CA LEU A 188 -9.98 -1.98 0.72
C LEU A 188 -11.03 -1.37 -0.21
N TRP A 189 -11.02 -1.73 -1.49
CA TRP A 189 -11.98 -1.20 -2.47
C TRP A 189 -13.43 -1.56 -2.13
N ILE A 190 -13.71 -2.81 -1.75
CA ILE A 190 -15.02 -3.27 -1.31
C ILE A 190 -15.47 -2.50 -0.05
N ALA A 191 -14.57 -2.29 0.92
CA ALA A 191 -14.87 -1.49 2.11
C ALA A 191 -15.21 -0.03 1.76
N VAL A 192 -14.51 0.55 0.77
CA VAL A 192 -14.80 1.89 0.25
C VAL A 192 -16.20 1.96 -0.37
N GLN A 193 -16.65 0.94 -1.12
CA GLN A 193 -17.99 0.93 -1.71
C GLN A 193 -19.09 0.91 -0.64
N ARG A 194 -18.91 0.14 0.44
CA ARG A 194 -19.83 0.15 1.60
C ARG A 194 -19.91 1.53 2.26
N GLU A 195 -18.78 2.21 2.39
CA GLU A 195 -18.76 3.57 2.94
C GLU A 195 -19.47 4.58 2.02
N ARG A 196 -19.33 4.45 0.69
CA ARG A 196 -20.03 5.28 -0.29
C ARG A 196 -21.54 5.05 -0.27
N TYR A 197 -21.98 3.79 -0.14
CA TYR A 197 -23.39 3.44 -0.01
C TYR A 197 -24.02 4.04 1.26
N LEU A 198 -23.33 3.94 2.40
CA LEU A 198 -23.81 4.47 3.68
C LEU A 198 -23.65 6.00 3.84
N GLY A 199 -23.19 6.71 2.80
CA GLY A 199 -22.97 8.17 2.87
C GLY A 199 -21.90 8.61 3.87
N LYS A 200 -20.98 7.72 4.26
CA LYS A 200 -19.95 8.03 5.26
C LYS A 200 -18.80 8.83 4.66
N ARG A 201 -18.11 9.62 5.51
CA ARG A 201 -16.86 10.32 5.18
C ARG A 201 -16.95 11.30 3.99
N LYS A 202 -18.13 11.88 3.71
CA LYS A 202 -18.37 12.85 2.62
C LYS A 202 -17.86 12.38 1.26
N ARG A 203 -17.94 11.07 0.98
CA ARG A 203 -17.53 10.51 -0.32
C ARG A 203 -18.62 10.68 -1.37
N LYS A 204 -18.21 10.70 -2.65
CA LYS A 204 -19.17 10.67 -3.76
C LYS A 204 -20.01 9.38 -3.68
N PRO A 205 -21.35 9.48 -3.68
CA PRO A 205 -22.22 8.31 -3.63
C PRO A 205 -22.00 7.39 -4.84
N LEU A 206 -22.45 6.14 -4.72
CA LEU A 206 -22.53 5.21 -5.84
C LEU A 206 -23.67 5.64 -6.77
N THR A 207 -23.55 5.35 -8.06
CA THR A 207 -24.70 5.42 -8.97
C THR A 207 -25.61 4.21 -8.72
N LEU A 208 -26.88 4.31 -9.13
CA LEU A 208 -27.83 3.20 -8.97
C LEU A 208 -27.34 1.93 -9.67
N GLU A 209 -26.84 2.05 -10.90
CA GLU A 209 -26.26 0.94 -11.67
C GLU A 209 -25.09 0.26 -10.95
N GLN A 210 -24.25 1.02 -10.24
CA GLN A 210 -23.13 0.47 -9.47
C GLN A 210 -23.60 -0.30 -8.23
N ILE A 211 -24.70 0.15 -7.62
CA ILE A 211 -25.33 -0.54 -6.48
C ILE A 211 -25.91 -1.85 -6.98
N GLU A 212 -26.77 -1.81 -8.00
CA GLU A 212 -27.43 -2.98 -8.56
C GLU A 212 -26.43 -4.04 -9.03
N ALA A 213 -25.35 -3.62 -9.69
CA ALA A 213 -24.33 -4.54 -10.15
C ALA A 213 -23.62 -5.27 -9.00
N LEU A 214 -23.35 -4.59 -7.88
CA LEU A 214 -22.77 -5.23 -6.69
C LEU A 214 -23.80 -6.10 -5.96
N GLU A 215 -25.07 -5.69 -5.94
CA GLU A 215 -26.17 -6.47 -5.35
C GLU A 215 -26.43 -7.78 -6.10
N ARG A 216 -26.19 -7.84 -7.42
CA ARG A 216 -26.20 -9.10 -8.20
C ARG A 216 -25.15 -10.12 -7.76
N MET A 217 -24.17 -9.72 -6.97
CA MET A 217 -23.16 -10.59 -6.35
C MET A 217 -23.34 -10.64 -4.82
N ASP A 218 -24.58 -10.46 -4.36
CA ASP A 218 -24.98 -10.54 -2.95
C ASP A 218 -24.15 -9.61 -2.04
N MET A 219 -23.84 -8.40 -2.53
CA MET A 219 -23.06 -7.42 -1.78
C MET A 219 -23.75 -7.03 -0.46
N VAL A 220 -23.10 -7.40 0.64
CA VAL A 220 -23.55 -6.99 1.97
C VAL A 220 -23.03 -5.58 2.29
N TRP A 221 -23.95 -4.63 2.38
CA TRP A 221 -23.63 -3.21 2.61
C TRP A 221 -23.36 -2.85 4.07
N THR A 222 -24.10 -3.46 5.01
CA THR A 222 -24.13 -3.03 6.41
C THR A 222 -23.17 -3.84 7.28
N ALA A 223 -22.66 -3.20 8.36
CA ALA A 223 -21.80 -3.89 9.31
C ALA A 223 -22.54 -4.99 10.09
N SER A 224 -23.84 -4.84 10.33
CA SER A 224 -24.68 -5.89 10.91
C SER A 224 -24.82 -7.08 9.97
N GLY A 225 -25.17 -6.84 8.70
CA GLY A 225 -25.26 -7.90 7.70
C GLY A 225 -23.94 -8.65 7.53
N LEU A 226 -22.81 -7.93 7.49
CA LEU A 226 -21.49 -8.58 7.38
C LEU A 226 -21.18 -9.50 8.56
N ARG A 227 -21.61 -9.13 9.77
CA ARG A 227 -21.45 -9.98 10.96
C ARG A 227 -22.36 -11.21 10.87
N GLU A 228 -23.57 -11.04 10.35
CA GLU A 228 -24.53 -12.14 10.15
C GLU A 228 -23.99 -13.16 9.13
N GLU A 229 -23.59 -12.71 7.94
CA GLU A 229 -23.08 -13.62 6.91
C GLU A 229 -21.77 -14.30 7.31
N LYS A 230 -20.90 -13.58 8.02
CA LYS A 230 -19.69 -14.19 8.60
C LYS A 230 -20.01 -15.23 9.66
N TRP A 231 -21.12 -15.10 10.38
CA TRP A 231 -21.58 -16.06 11.36
C TRP A 231 -22.22 -17.27 10.67
N ASN A 232 -23.12 -17.05 9.71
CA ASN A 232 -23.80 -18.10 8.93
C ASN A 232 -22.80 -19.02 8.22
N ARG A 233 -21.79 -18.45 7.57
CA ARG A 233 -20.73 -19.22 6.90
C ARG A 233 -19.91 -20.08 7.87
N MET A 234 -19.60 -19.56 9.06
CA MET A 234 -18.93 -20.37 10.09
C MET A 234 -19.85 -21.47 10.63
N TYR A 235 -21.14 -21.17 10.81
CA TYR A 235 -22.13 -22.14 11.23
C TYR A 235 -22.24 -23.28 10.22
N HIS A 236 -22.42 -22.99 8.92
CA HIS A 236 -22.50 -24.01 7.87
C HIS A 236 -21.22 -24.83 7.77
N TRP A 237 -20.04 -24.21 7.89
CA TRP A 237 -18.79 -24.94 7.88
C TRP A 237 -18.64 -25.90 9.06
N VAL A 238 -19.12 -25.52 10.25
CA VAL A 238 -19.16 -26.40 11.43
C VAL A 238 -20.21 -27.51 11.25
N GLU A 239 -21.36 -27.19 10.65
CA GLU A 239 -22.44 -28.14 10.34
C GLU A 239 -21.98 -29.21 9.36
N GLU A 240 -21.35 -28.83 8.24
CA GLU A 240 -20.76 -29.75 7.27
C GLU A 240 -19.69 -30.65 7.90
N TYR A 241 -18.80 -30.06 8.72
CA TYR A 241 -17.80 -30.83 9.44
C TYR A 241 -18.43 -31.86 10.39
N ALA A 242 -19.45 -31.45 11.13
CA ALA A 242 -20.18 -32.33 12.05
C ALA A 242 -20.88 -33.47 11.30
N LEU A 243 -21.46 -33.20 10.13
CA LEU A 243 -22.07 -34.21 9.27
C LEU A 243 -21.05 -35.23 8.74
N GLN A 244 -19.87 -34.76 8.32
CA GLN A 244 -18.83 -35.63 7.75
C GLN A 244 -18.09 -36.47 8.82
N ASN A 245 -17.87 -35.92 10.01
CA ASN A 245 -17.01 -36.54 11.04
C ASN A 245 -17.82 -37.14 12.20
N GLY A 246 -19.14 -36.89 12.26
CA GLY A 246 -20.04 -37.35 13.32
C GLY A 246 -19.79 -36.74 14.71
N LYS A 247 -18.72 -35.95 14.88
CA LYS A 247 -18.33 -35.28 16.15
C LYS A 247 -17.70 -33.93 15.85
N LEU A 248 -17.94 -32.95 16.74
CA LEU A 248 -17.26 -31.66 16.69
C LEU A 248 -15.76 -31.82 17.00
N PRO A 249 -14.89 -30.97 16.43
CA PRO A 249 -13.46 -31.10 16.62
C PRO A 249 -13.08 -30.87 18.09
N LEU A 250 -12.24 -31.76 18.63
CA LEU A 250 -11.71 -31.64 19.99
C LEU A 250 -10.31 -30.99 19.97
N TRP A 251 -9.39 -31.40 19.09
CA TRP A 251 -8.00 -30.91 18.95
C TRP A 251 -7.39 -31.32 17.57
N PRO A 252 -6.40 -30.63 16.95
CA PRO A 252 -5.97 -29.23 17.07
C PRO A 252 -6.55 -28.32 15.96
N GLU A 253 -6.16 -27.04 15.94
CA GLU A 253 -6.72 -25.91 15.15
C GLU A 253 -7.12 -26.20 13.69
N ILE A 254 -8.37 -26.60 13.46
CA ILE A 254 -8.96 -26.55 12.13
C ILE A 254 -9.26 -25.09 11.80
N LYS A 255 -8.54 -24.53 10.82
CA LYS A 255 -8.72 -23.16 10.33
C LYS A 255 -9.57 -23.17 9.06
N ALA A 256 -10.51 -22.24 8.99
CA ALA A 256 -11.25 -21.93 7.78
C ALA A 256 -10.28 -21.39 6.72
N PRO A 257 -10.66 -21.46 5.42
CA PRO A 257 -9.87 -20.85 4.34
C PRO A 257 -9.53 -19.37 4.57
N ASP A 258 -10.32 -18.65 5.37
CA ASP A 258 -10.08 -17.25 5.74
C ASP A 258 -9.25 -17.05 7.02
N GLY A 259 -8.67 -18.12 7.56
CA GLY A 259 -7.79 -18.13 8.73
C GLY A 259 -8.50 -18.21 10.08
N ARG A 260 -9.84 -18.22 10.13
CA ARG A 260 -10.59 -18.32 11.40
C ARG A 260 -10.55 -19.73 11.97
N SER A 261 -10.29 -19.87 13.28
CA SER A 261 -10.28 -21.17 13.97
C SER A 261 -11.70 -21.65 14.29
N MET A 262 -12.04 -22.89 13.90
CA MET A 262 -13.32 -23.53 14.22
C MET A 262 -13.49 -23.65 15.75
N ASN A 263 -12.47 -24.13 16.45
CA ASN A 263 -12.48 -24.27 17.91
C ASN A 263 -12.60 -22.92 18.62
N GLY A 264 -11.90 -21.90 18.11
CA GLY A 264 -12.00 -20.54 18.63
C GLY A 264 -13.42 -19.97 18.47
N TRP A 265 -14.06 -20.24 17.32
CA TRP A 265 -15.44 -19.82 17.07
C TRP A 265 -16.44 -20.55 17.98
N ILE A 266 -16.34 -21.88 18.11
CA ILE A 266 -17.19 -22.67 19.01
C ILE A 266 -17.08 -22.15 20.44
N SER A 267 -15.85 -21.92 20.94
CA SER A 267 -15.61 -21.38 22.28
C SER A 267 -16.25 -20.01 22.49
N THR A 268 -16.21 -19.16 21.46
CA THR A 268 -16.87 -17.85 21.47
C THR A 268 -18.39 -17.98 21.54
N GLN A 269 -18.97 -18.95 20.82
CA GLN A 269 -20.41 -19.23 20.87
C GLN A 269 -20.84 -19.73 22.25
N ARG A 270 -20.12 -20.69 22.85
CA ARG A 270 -20.38 -21.16 24.22
C ARG A 270 -20.34 -20.04 25.25
N THR A 271 -19.38 -19.13 25.12
CA THR A 271 -19.27 -17.94 25.97
C THR A 271 -20.45 -16.99 25.77
N SER A 272 -20.88 -16.78 24.52
CA SER A 272 -22.02 -15.90 24.19
C SER A 272 -23.35 -16.47 24.70
N LEU A 273 -23.55 -17.78 24.60
CA LEU A 273 -24.67 -18.52 25.19
C LEU A 273 -24.71 -18.36 26.72
N SER A 274 -23.56 -18.55 27.39
CA SER A 274 -23.45 -18.42 28.85
C SER A 274 -23.77 -16.99 29.34
N ARG A 275 -23.54 -15.99 28.49
CA ARG A 275 -23.80 -14.57 28.77
C ARG A 275 -25.18 -14.08 28.30
N GLY A 276 -25.99 -14.94 27.67
CA GLY A 276 -27.30 -14.54 27.12
C GLY A 276 -27.22 -13.49 26.00
N LYS A 277 -26.10 -13.40 25.28
CA LYS A 277 -25.86 -12.39 24.23
C LYS A 277 -26.10 -12.92 22.81
N ILE A 278 -26.90 -13.97 22.68
CA ILE A 278 -27.20 -14.63 21.40
C ILE A 278 -28.71 -14.57 21.14
N SER A 279 -29.11 -14.44 19.87
CA SER A 279 -30.53 -14.50 19.51
C SER A 279 -31.06 -15.92 19.65
N ALA A 280 -32.36 -16.05 19.93
CA ALA A 280 -33.03 -17.35 20.04
C ALA A 280 -32.85 -18.22 18.78
N GLU A 281 -32.84 -17.61 17.59
CA GLU A 281 -32.62 -18.32 16.33
C GLU A 281 -31.22 -18.95 16.26
N ARG A 282 -30.18 -18.19 16.64
CA ARG A 282 -28.80 -18.69 16.66
C ARG A 282 -28.59 -19.73 17.74
N GLU A 283 -29.22 -19.55 18.89
CA GLU A 283 -29.21 -20.55 19.96
C GLU A 283 -29.79 -21.88 19.48
N ASN A 284 -30.97 -21.86 18.83
CA ASN A 284 -31.58 -23.07 18.26
C ASN A 284 -30.66 -23.75 17.22
N LYS A 285 -30.04 -22.97 16.33
CA LYS A 285 -29.06 -23.48 15.36
C LYS A 285 -27.88 -24.18 16.05
N LEU A 286 -27.28 -23.55 17.07
CA LEU A 286 -26.14 -24.11 17.80
C LEU A 286 -26.52 -25.37 18.60
N MET A 287 -27.71 -25.40 19.20
CA MET A 287 -28.20 -26.57 19.93
C MET A 287 -28.35 -27.79 19.02
N LYS A 288 -28.81 -27.61 17.78
CA LYS A 288 -28.89 -28.70 16.78
C LYS A 288 -27.52 -29.31 16.46
N LEU A 289 -26.46 -28.51 16.51
CA LEU A 289 -25.08 -28.97 16.34
C LEU A 289 -24.44 -29.52 17.64
N GLY A 290 -25.18 -29.58 18.75
CA GLY A 290 -24.65 -30.04 20.03
C GLY A 290 -23.71 -29.02 20.71
N ILE A 291 -23.81 -27.73 20.36
CA ILE A 291 -23.03 -26.65 20.98
C ILE A 291 -23.85 -25.99 22.08
N TYR A 292 -23.45 -26.21 23.34
CA TYR A 292 -24.12 -25.68 24.52
C TYR A 292 -23.26 -24.69 25.30
N ALA A 293 -23.89 -23.89 26.16
CA ALA A 293 -23.19 -23.06 27.15
C ALA A 293 -22.25 -23.91 28.02
N PHE A 294 -21.17 -23.31 28.55
CA PHE A 294 -20.27 -24.01 29.44
C PHE A 294 -21.04 -24.55 30.66
N GLY A 295 -20.86 -25.84 30.97
CA GLY A 295 -21.49 -26.49 32.11
C GLY A 295 -22.95 -26.92 31.93
N LYS A 296 -23.59 -26.66 30.77
CA LYS A 296 -24.93 -27.16 30.46
C LYS A 296 -24.84 -28.31 29.44
N LYS A 297 -25.31 -29.50 29.82
CA LYS A 297 -25.59 -30.62 28.89
C LYS A 297 -27.09 -30.61 28.53
N PRO A 298 -27.49 -31.17 27.38
CA PRO A 298 -28.92 -31.29 27.04
C PRO A 298 -29.64 -32.08 28.13
N ALA A 299 -30.85 -31.65 28.48
CA ALA A 299 -31.75 -32.46 29.30
C ALA A 299 -32.07 -33.73 28.49
N SER A 300 -31.61 -34.86 29.01
CA SER A 300 -31.90 -36.21 28.50
C SER A 300 -33.37 -36.55 28.62
#